data_AF-A0A803YE82-F1
#
_entry.id   AF-A0A803YE82-F1
#
_cell.length_a   1.000
_cell.length_b   1.000
_cell.length_c   1.000
_cell.angle_alpha   90.00
_cell.angle_beta   90.00
_cell.angle_gamma   90.00
#
_symmetry.space_group_name_H-M   'P 1'
#
loop_
_entity.id
_entity.type
_entity.pdbx_description
1 polymer ?
#
loop_
_entity_poly.entity_id
_entity_poly.type
_entity_poly.pdbx_seq_one_letter_code
_entity_poly.pdbx_strand_id
1 'polypeptide(L)'
;CICNLRVSVSKILIISYFTDVNWGSSTQALTYLNALQHSIRLSGVEDHVKNFRPQCLIMTGAPNARPALLHLVHAFTKNVGLMICGHVHMGPRRQAMKELSTDLAKYQRWLIKNKMKAFYAPVHAEDLRDGGQYLMQAAGLGRMRPNTLVVGFKKNWRQSDMRDVETYINLFHDAFDIQYGVVVIRLKEGLDISHLQGQEELLSSQEKSPCSKDVVVKVDYGKKSETDTSIAFFPSSSERTPAVHKEEDEDGKTPTQPLLKKDSKSRSSPLNLADQRLLDASSQFQKKQGKSNIDVWWLFDDGGLTLLIPYLITTKKKWKECKIRVFIGGKINRIDHDRRAMATLLSKFRIDFSDIMVLGDINTKPKKENTVNGGVSSSITAWMLRCKYILILLYILNSVSDF
;
A
#
# COMPACT_ATOMS: atom_id res chain seq x y z
N CYS A 1 15.19 -20.00 -57.55
CA CYS A 1 14.61 -19.16 -56.48
C CYS A 1 14.42 -19.84 -55.11
N ILE A 2 15.17 -20.90 -54.72
CA ILE A 2 15.03 -21.55 -53.40
C ILE A 2 16.28 -21.41 -52.50
N CYS A 3 17.40 -20.90 -53.01
CA CYS A 3 18.65 -20.80 -52.22
C CYS A 3 18.80 -19.53 -51.37
N ASN A 4 17.98 -18.49 -51.55
CA ASN A 4 18.12 -17.22 -50.83
C ASN A 4 17.38 -17.14 -49.48
N LEU A 5 16.54 -18.13 -49.13
CA LEU A 5 15.79 -18.11 -47.86
C LEU A 5 16.51 -18.82 -46.70
N ARG A 6 17.55 -19.62 -46.97
CA ARG A 6 18.29 -20.36 -45.92
C ARG A 6 19.34 -19.54 -45.19
N VAL A 7 19.80 -18.41 -45.74
CA VAL A 7 20.82 -17.57 -45.10
C VAL A 7 20.23 -16.63 -44.03
N SER A 8 18.92 -16.36 -44.07
CA SER A 8 18.27 -15.51 -43.06
C SER A 8 17.90 -16.25 -41.77
N VAL A 9 17.74 -17.57 -41.80
CA VAL A 9 17.40 -18.35 -40.59
C VAL A 9 18.64 -18.66 -39.75
N SER A 10 19.81 -18.86 -40.39
CA SER A 10 21.06 -19.12 -39.68
C SER A 10 21.64 -17.89 -38.96
N LYS A 11 21.36 -16.67 -39.44
CA LYS A 11 21.73 -15.42 -38.72
C LYS A 11 20.88 -15.19 -37.46
N ILE A 12 19.67 -15.75 -37.39
CA ILE A 12 18.81 -15.66 -36.20
C ILE A 12 19.31 -16.62 -35.11
N LEU A 13 19.91 -17.76 -35.48
CA LEU A 13 20.42 -18.75 -34.51
C LEU A 13 21.80 -18.40 -33.92
N ILE A 14 22.59 -17.56 -34.60
CA ILE A 14 23.97 -17.20 -34.17
C ILE A 14 23.97 -16.13 -33.06
N ILE A 15 22.86 -15.42 -32.81
CA ILE A 15 22.72 -14.46 -31.70
C ILE A 15 22.27 -15.15 -30.40
N SER A 16 22.56 -16.44 -30.24
CA SER A 16 22.21 -17.20 -29.01
C SER A 16 23.41 -17.76 -28.26
N TYR A 17 24.63 -17.59 -28.77
CA TYR A 17 25.83 -18.22 -28.18
C TYR A 17 26.89 -17.27 -27.65
N PHE A 18 26.63 -15.96 -27.59
CA PHE A 18 27.54 -15.02 -26.94
C PHE A 18 26.79 -14.00 -26.09
N THR A 19 27.25 -13.90 -24.84
CA THR A 19 26.94 -12.93 -23.78
C THR A 19 25.80 -13.28 -22.81
N ASP A 20 26.12 -13.26 -21.51
CA ASP A 20 25.21 -13.16 -20.35
C ASP A 20 24.47 -11.82 -20.37
N VAL A 21 23.71 -11.58 -21.44
CA VAL A 21 22.94 -10.35 -21.64
C VAL A 21 21.50 -10.76 -21.89
N ASN A 22 20.61 -10.34 -20.99
CA ASN A 22 19.19 -10.63 -21.06
C ASN A 22 18.54 -9.73 -22.13
N TRP A 23 18.58 -10.14 -23.39
CA TRP A 23 18.03 -9.41 -24.55
C TRP A 23 16.49 -9.25 -24.53
N GLY A 24 15.83 -9.67 -23.45
CA GLY A 24 14.38 -9.64 -23.30
C GLY A 24 13.70 -10.78 -24.08
N SER A 25 12.55 -11.21 -23.58
CA SER A 25 11.72 -12.20 -24.29
C SER A 25 10.82 -11.49 -25.31
N SER A 26 10.54 -12.13 -26.45
CA SER A 26 9.55 -11.64 -27.44
C SER A 26 8.17 -11.37 -26.78
N THR A 27 7.82 -12.12 -25.73
CA THR A 27 6.59 -11.90 -24.95
C THR A 27 6.62 -10.61 -24.12
N GLN A 28 7.80 -10.20 -23.62
CA GLN A 28 7.97 -8.94 -22.89
C GLN A 28 7.85 -7.74 -23.84
N ALA A 29 8.41 -7.85 -25.05
CA ALA A 29 8.29 -6.82 -26.08
C ALA A 29 6.82 -6.57 -26.48
N LEU A 30 6.04 -7.65 -26.68
CA LEU A 30 4.61 -7.53 -26.97
C LEU A 30 3.83 -6.91 -25.81
N THR A 31 4.16 -7.28 -24.58
CA THR A 31 3.51 -6.71 -23.37
C THR A 31 3.73 -5.21 -23.27
N TYR A 32 4.96 -4.74 -23.54
CA TYR A 32 5.27 -3.32 -23.58
C TYR A 32 4.46 -2.58 -24.65
N LEU A 33 4.43 -3.12 -25.88
CA LEU A 33 3.68 -2.51 -26.97
C LEU A 33 2.17 -2.39 -26.64
N ASN A 34 1.59 -3.45 -26.08
CA ASN A 34 0.19 -3.42 -25.65
C ASN A 34 -0.04 -2.35 -24.57
N ALA A 35 0.82 -2.28 -23.55
CA ALA A 35 0.71 -1.29 -22.49
C ALA A 35 0.80 0.15 -23.03
N LEU A 36 1.71 0.41 -23.96
CA LEU A 36 1.87 1.72 -24.62
C LEU A 36 0.63 2.09 -25.44
N GLN A 37 0.16 1.19 -26.30
CA GLN A 37 -1.02 1.43 -27.13
C GLN A 37 -2.28 1.67 -26.27
N HIS A 38 -2.47 0.90 -25.20
CA HIS A 38 -3.59 1.11 -24.29
C HIS A 38 -3.49 2.44 -23.52
N SER A 39 -2.29 2.84 -23.12
CA SER A 39 -2.07 4.12 -22.43
C SER A 39 -2.37 5.31 -23.33
N ILE A 40 -1.95 5.26 -24.60
CA ILE A 40 -2.24 6.31 -25.59
C ILE A 40 -3.75 6.38 -25.89
N ARG A 41 -4.41 5.23 -26.06
CA ARG A 41 -5.87 5.20 -26.28
C ARG A 41 -6.63 5.80 -25.11
N LEU A 42 -6.19 5.56 -23.89
CA LEU A 42 -6.81 6.14 -22.69
C LEU A 42 -6.71 7.67 -22.70
N SER A 43 -5.62 8.24 -23.21
CA SER A 43 -5.45 9.71 -23.33
C SER A 43 -6.51 10.38 -24.20
N GLY A 44 -7.08 9.68 -25.18
CA GLY A 44 -8.15 10.18 -26.04
C GLY A 44 -9.57 10.11 -25.44
N VAL A 45 -9.74 9.52 -24.25
CA VAL A 45 -11.05 9.41 -23.58
C VAL A 45 -11.34 10.67 -22.77
N GLU A 46 -12.56 11.20 -22.90
CA GLU A 46 -13.02 12.36 -22.14
C GLU A 46 -13.28 12.01 -20.66
N ASP A 47 -13.05 12.99 -19.78
CA ASP A 47 -13.34 12.85 -18.36
C ASP A 47 -14.83 12.94 -18.12
N HIS A 48 -15.38 11.96 -17.40
CA HIS A 48 -16.78 11.97 -16.97
C HIS A 48 -16.87 11.66 -15.47
N VAL A 49 -17.72 12.38 -14.74
CA VAL A 49 -17.84 12.27 -13.28
C VAL A 49 -18.14 10.83 -12.80
N LYS A 50 -18.94 10.07 -13.55
CA LYS A 50 -19.24 8.64 -13.27
C LYS A 50 -18.02 7.71 -13.44
N ASN A 51 -17.03 8.14 -14.20
CA ASN A 51 -15.80 7.40 -14.47
C ASN A 51 -14.68 7.77 -13.49
N PHE A 52 -14.95 8.67 -12.53
CA PHE A 52 -13.96 9.00 -11.51
C PHE A 52 -13.50 7.74 -10.78
N ARG A 53 -12.18 7.63 -10.61
CA ARG A 53 -11.51 6.57 -9.87
C ARG A 53 -10.45 7.21 -8.99
N PRO A 54 -10.34 6.83 -7.71
CA PRO A 54 -9.25 7.30 -6.88
C PRO A 54 -7.94 6.72 -7.41
N GLN A 55 -7.08 7.59 -7.95
CA GLN A 55 -5.73 7.27 -8.37
C GLN A 55 -4.80 7.82 -7.28
N CYS A 56 -4.31 6.93 -6.41
CA CYS A 56 -3.68 7.34 -5.17
C CYS A 56 -2.16 7.41 -5.29
N LEU A 57 -1.59 8.56 -4.97
CA LEU A 57 -0.19 8.72 -4.61
C LEU A 57 -0.08 8.60 -3.09
N ILE A 58 0.63 7.60 -2.60
CA ILE A 58 0.74 7.31 -1.17
C ILE A 58 2.16 7.65 -0.70
N MET A 59 2.28 8.53 0.28
CA MET A 59 3.56 8.84 0.92
C MET A 59 3.89 7.76 1.97
N THR A 60 4.28 6.58 1.49
CA THR A 60 4.60 5.43 2.35
C THR A 60 5.99 5.52 2.95
N GLY A 61 6.92 6.21 2.27
CA GLY A 61 8.34 5.96 2.47
C GLY A 61 8.70 4.58 1.91
N ALA A 62 9.61 3.88 2.59
CA ALA A 62 9.86 2.47 2.33
C ALA A 62 8.56 1.64 2.49
N PRO A 63 8.09 0.90 1.46
CA PRO A 63 6.79 0.20 1.51
C PRO A 63 6.65 -0.85 2.61
N ASN A 64 7.76 -1.42 3.07
CA ASN A 64 7.80 -2.30 4.22
C ASN A 64 7.56 -1.55 5.53
N ALA A 65 8.04 -0.31 5.70
CA ALA A 65 7.97 0.43 6.97
C ALA A 65 6.55 0.80 7.43
N ARG A 66 5.57 0.92 6.50
CA ARG A 66 4.19 1.33 6.82
C ARG A 66 3.14 0.43 6.15
N PRO A 67 3.07 -0.86 6.51
CA PRO A 67 2.24 -1.82 5.78
C PRO A 67 0.74 -1.57 5.98
N ALA A 68 0.31 -1.09 7.15
CA ALA A 68 -1.10 -0.77 7.39
C ALA A 68 -1.64 0.30 6.42
N LEU A 69 -0.85 1.35 6.17
CA LEU A 69 -1.19 2.40 5.21
C LEU A 69 -1.39 1.81 3.81
N LEU A 70 -0.43 0.97 3.39
CA LEU A 70 -0.45 0.32 2.10
C LEU A 70 -1.66 -0.63 1.94
N HIS A 71 -1.94 -1.46 2.94
CA HIS A 71 -3.05 -2.42 2.89
C HIS A 71 -4.42 -1.75 2.88
N LEU A 72 -4.59 -0.66 3.63
CA LEU A 72 -5.84 0.07 3.64
C LEU A 72 -6.10 0.74 2.30
N VAL A 73 -5.11 1.45 1.73
CA VAL A 73 -5.28 2.09 0.42
C VAL A 73 -5.51 1.06 -0.68
N HIS A 74 -4.79 -0.06 -0.64
CA HIS A 74 -5.04 -1.16 -1.56
C HIS A 74 -6.47 -1.71 -1.45
N ALA A 75 -7.12 -1.62 -0.29
CA ALA A 75 -8.50 -2.08 -0.14
C ALA A 75 -9.45 -1.31 -1.07
N PHE A 76 -9.31 0.01 -1.24
CA PHE A 76 -10.21 0.77 -2.11
C PHE A 76 -9.67 0.99 -3.54
N THR A 77 -8.37 0.88 -3.79
CA THR A 77 -7.80 1.04 -5.14
C THR A 77 -7.72 -0.26 -5.94
N LYS A 78 -7.75 -1.45 -5.31
CA LYS A 78 -7.55 -2.74 -5.99
C LYS A 78 -8.54 -2.97 -7.13
N ASN A 79 -7.99 -3.10 -8.35
CA ASN A 79 -8.71 -3.30 -9.62
C ASN A 79 -9.66 -2.15 -10.00
N VAL A 80 -9.51 -0.98 -9.37
CA VAL A 80 -10.40 0.17 -9.53
C VAL A 80 -9.60 1.38 -9.99
N GLY A 81 -8.45 1.63 -9.37
CA GLY A 81 -7.61 2.79 -9.66
C GLY A 81 -6.11 2.49 -9.53
N LEU A 82 -5.32 3.47 -9.96
CA LEU A 82 -3.87 3.47 -9.86
C LEU A 82 -3.44 3.65 -8.39
N MET A 83 -2.33 3.00 -8.02
CA MET A 83 -1.72 3.13 -6.72
C MET A 83 -0.20 3.30 -6.92
N ILE A 84 0.33 4.42 -6.47
CA ILE A 84 1.76 4.75 -6.52
C ILE A 84 2.28 4.93 -5.09
N CYS A 85 3.33 4.20 -4.72
CA CYS A 85 4.03 4.32 -3.45
C CYS A 85 5.19 5.30 -3.62
N GLY A 86 5.01 6.52 -3.13
CA GLY A 86 6.03 7.56 -3.11
C GLY A 86 7.01 7.36 -1.95
N HIS A 87 8.30 7.43 -2.27
CA HIS A 87 9.38 7.45 -1.28
C HIS A 87 10.30 8.64 -1.55
N VAL A 88 10.39 9.58 -0.61
CA VAL A 88 11.30 10.73 -0.70
C VAL A 88 12.56 10.41 0.09
N HIS A 89 13.68 10.25 -0.62
CA HIS A 89 15.01 10.10 -0.03
C HIS A 89 15.58 11.48 0.29
N MET A 90 15.61 11.78 1.59
CA MET A 90 16.22 12.99 2.14
C MET A 90 17.68 12.71 2.50
N GLY A 91 18.57 13.68 2.30
CA GLY A 91 19.99 13.56 2.61
C GLY A 91 20.92 13.83 1.42
N PRO A 92 22.23 13.53 1.53
CA PRO A 92 23.19 13.88 0.49
C PRO A 92 22.90 13.20 -0.86
N ARG A 93 22.77 14.01 -1.92
CA ARG A 93 22.41 13.56 -3.28
C ARG A 93 23.17 12.33 -3.76
N ARG A 94 24.48 12.27 -3.54
CA ARG A 94 25.33 11.17 -4.03
C ARG A 94 24.95 9.81 -3.42
N GLN A 95 24.58 9.80 -2.14
CA GLN A 95 24.14 8.58 -1.45
C GLN A 95 22.71 8.22 -1.88
N ALA A 96 21.81 9.20 -1.84
CA ALA A 96 20.41 9.03 -2.23
C ALA A 96 20.26 8.47 -3.65
N MET A 97 21.03 8.96 -4.63
CA MET A 97 20.96 8.48 -6.02
C MET A 97 21.38 7.01 -6.17
N LYS A 98 22.31 6.52 -5.33
CA LYS A 98 22.73 5.11 -5.33
C LYS A 98 21.65 4.22 -4.71
N GLU A 99 21.05 4.69 -3.61
CA GLU A 99 19.95 4.00 -2.93
C GLU A 99 18.71 3.92 -3.82
N LEU A 100 18.32 5.03 -4.45
CA LEU A 100 17.19 5.15 -5.39
C LEU A 100 17.14 4.00 -6.42
N SER A 101 18.27 3.74 -7.10
CA SER A 101 18.35 2.70 -8.12
C SER A 101 18.20 1.29 -7.54
N THR A 102 18.80 1.06 -6.38
CA THR A 102 18.76 -0.25 -5.68
C THR A 102 17.36 -0.53 -5.13
N ASP A 103 16.77 0.47 -4.48
CA ASP A 103 15.48 0.41 -3.83
C ASP A 103 14.35 0.27 -4.84
N LEU A 104 14.48 0.86 -6.03
CA LEU A 104 13.49 0.72 -7.10
C LEU A 104 13.21 -0.76 -7.40
N ALA A 105 14.25 -1.54 -7.67
CA ALA A 105 14.12 -2.97 -7.96
C ALA A 105 13.75 -3.79 -6.71
N LYS A 106 14.28 -3.44 -5.53
CA LYS A 106 14.01 -4.13 -4.26
C LYS A 106 12.53 -4.03 -3.88
N TYR A 107 12.00 -2.81 -3.80
CA TYR A 107 10.64 -2.58 -3.32
C TYR A 107 9.58 -2.92 -4.37
N GLN A 108 9.87 -2.75 -5.67
CA GLN A 108 8.95 -3.22 -6.71
C GLN A 108 8.76 -4.75 -6.63
N ARG A 109 9.84 -5.52 -6.40
CA ARG A 109 9.75 -6.97 -6.17
C ARG A 109 8.99 -7.30 -4.89
N TRP A 110 9.21 -6.55 -3.81
CA TRP A 110 8.50 -6.73 -2.54
C TRP A 110 6.98 -6.52 -2.69
N LEU A 111 6.56 -5.49 -3.45
CA LEU A 111 5.14 -5.24 -3.74
C LEU A 111 4.50 -6.41 -4.51
N ILE A 112 5.20 -6.91 -5.53
CA ILE A 112 4.75 -8.06 -6.34
C ILE A 112 4.64 -9.32 -5.47
N LYS A 113 5.67 -9.62 -4.65
CA LYS A 113 5.68 -10.75 -3.72
C LYS A 113 4.48 -10.73 -2.76
N ASN A 114 4.13 -9.54 -2.26
CA ASN A 114 2.99 -9.32 -1.37
C ASN A 114 1.64 -9.16 -2.09
N LYS A 115 1.58 -9.41 -3.41
CA LYS A 115 0.36 -9.31 -4.24
C LYS A 115 -0.28 -7.92 -4.21
N MET A 116 0.54 -6.89 -4.04
CA MET A 116 0.13 -5.48 -4.03
C MET A 116 0.20 -4.93 -5.46
N LYS A 117 -0.94 -4.50 -5.99
CA LYS A 117 -1.03 -3.87 -7.32
C LYS A 117 -0.68 -2.38 -7.21
N ALA A 118 0.59 -2.08 -7.05
CA ALA A 118 1.10 -0.72 -6.92
C ALA A 118 2.44 -0.55 -7.66
N PHE A 119 2.75 0.67 -8.04
CA PHE A 119 4.06 1.07 -8.56
C PHE A 119 4.86 1.76 -7.46
N TYR A 120 6.15 1.50 -7.41
CA TYR A 120 7.06 2.21 -6.52
C TYR A 120 7.73 3.38 -7.26
N ALA A 121 7.67 4.58 -6.67
CA ALA A 121 8.21 5.81 -7.25
C ALA A 121 9.10 6.52 -6.21
N PRO A 122 10.41 6.26 -6.23
CA PRO A 122 11.34 6.93 -5.35
C PRO A 122 11.86 8.23 -5.98
N VAL A 123 11.99 9.27 -5.18
CA VAL A 123 12.52 10.59 -5.57
C VAL A 123 13.53 11.05 -4.54
N HIS A 124 14.50 11.85 -4.96
CA HIS A 124 15.40 12.54 -4.05
C HIS A 124 15.02 14.02 -3.99
N ALA A 125 14.90 14.54 -2.77
CA ALA A 125 14.65 15.95 -2.49
C ALA A 125 15.30 16.31 -1.14
N GLU A 126 15.45 17.61 -0.87
CA GLU A 126 15.98 18.09 0.41
C GLU A 126 14.95 17.87 1.52
N ASP A 127 13.68 18.20 1.24
CA ASP A 127 12.57 18.07 2.17
C ASP A 127 11.40 17.22 1.62
N LEU A 128 10.52 16.78 2.52
CA LEU A 128 9.31 16.02 2.19
C LEU A 128 8.39 16.77 1.22
N ARG A 129 8.27 18.08 1.39
CA ARG A 129 7.38 18.94 0.61
C ARG A 129 7.78 18.93 -0.86
N ASP A 130 9.04 19.24 -1.15
CA ASP A 130 9.58 19.30 -2.51
C ASP A 130 9.50 17.94 -3.22
N GLY A 131 9.89 16.86 -2.52
CA GLY A 131 9.75 15.51 -3.05
C GLY A 131 8.29 15.14 -3.33
N GLY A 132 7.36 15.57 -2.47
CA GLY A 132 5.93 15.45 -2.68
C GLY A 132 5.45 16.22 -3.92
N GLN A 133 5.90 17.45 -4.12
CA GLN A 133 5.57 18.26 -5.31
C GLN A 133 6.05 17.59 -6.60
N TYR A 134 7.28 17.06 -6.63
CA TYR A 134 7.80 16.35 -7.80
C TYR A 134 6.91 15.16 -8.16
N LEU A 135 6.49 14.38 -7.16
CA LEU A 135 5.60 13.24 -7.39
C LEU A 135 4.19 13.68 -7.83
N MET A 136 3.64 14.75 -7.27
CA MET A 136 2.31 15.24 -7.67
C MET A 136 2.28 15.80 -9.10
N GLN A 137 3.39 16.38 -9.57
CA GLN A 137 3.47 17.00 -10.89
C GLN A 137 3.92 16.02 -11.98
N ALA A 138 4.82 15.10 -11.66
CA ALA A 138 5.49 14.25 -12.66
C ALA A 138 5.16 12.76 -12.56
N ALA A 139 4.47 12.28 -11.52
CA ALA A 139 4.12 10.86 -11.44
C ALA A 139 2.97 10.48 -12.38
N GLY A 140 3.11 9.32 -13.03
CA GLY A 140 2.11 8.76 -13.92
C GLY A 140 2.42 8.96 -15.42
N LEU A 141 1.54 8.46 -16.27
CA LEU A 141 1.66 8.55 -17.72
C LEU A 141 0.29 8.82 -18.36
N GLY A 142 0.18 9.92 -19.11
CA GLY A 142 -1.08 10.32 -19.74
C GLY A 142 -2.21 10.47 -18.70
N ARG A 143 -3.31 9.73 -18.90
CA ARG A 143 -4.46 9.71 -17.97
C ARG A 143 -4.25 8.83 -16.73
N MET A 144 -3.22 7.98 -16.72
CA MET A 144 -2.82 7.15 -15.58
C MET A 144 -1.93 7.97 -14.63
N ARG A 145 -2.50 9.02 -14.02
CA ARG A 145 -1.83 9.93 -13.10
C ARG A 145 -2.57 10.00 -11.76
N PRO A 146 -1.87 10.15 -10.63
CA PRO A 146 -2.54 10.28 -9.35
C PRO A 146 -3.43 11.53 -9.32
N ASN A 147 -4.53 11.45 -8.58
CA ASN A 147 -5.46 12.55 -8.31
C ASN A 147 -5.79 12.69 -6.81
N THR A 148 -5.27 11.77 -6.00
CA THR A 148 -5.50 11.73 -4.55
C THR A 148 -4.17 11.50 -3.84
N LEU A 149 -3.74 12.44 -3.02
CA LEU A 149 -2.60 12.31 -2.13
C LEU A 149 -3.04 11.61 -0.85
N VAL A 150 -2.36 10.52 -0.49
CA VAL A 150 -2.61 9.77 0.75
C VAL A 150 -1.38 9.82 1.63
N VAL A 151 -1.52 10.31 2.86
CA VAL A 151 -0.43 10.40 3.83
C VAL A 151 -0.79 9.76 5.17
N GLY A 152 0.22 9.35 5.93
CA GLY A 152 0.05 8.99 7.34
C GLY A 152 0.02 10.24 8.23
N PHE A 153 -0.76 10.21 9.32
CA PHE A 153 -0.79 11.28 10.31
C PHE A 153 0.52 11.36 11.12
N LYS A 154 1.13 12.55 11.20
CA LYS A 154 2.34 12.81 12.01
C LYS A 154 1.99 12.89 13.50
N LYS A 155 2.06 11.76 14.22
CA LYS A 155 1.71 11.66 15.66
C LYS A 155 2.65 12.46 16.57
N ASN A 156 3.93 12.54 16.22
CA ASN A 156 4.98 13.19 17.02
C ASN A 156 5.13 14.70 16.75
N TRP A 157 4.12 15.36 16.17
CA TRP A 157 4.19 16.78 15.79
C TRP A 157 4.54 17.75 16.93
N ARG A 158 4.24 17.39 18.19
CA ARG A 158 4.60 18.20 19.37
C ARG A 158 6.06 18.06 19.80
N GLN A 159 6.72 16.97 19.40
CA GLN A 159 8.08 16.62 19.79
C GLN A 159 9.09 16.85 18.66
N SER A 160 8.62 16.85 17.41
CA SER A 160 9.44 17.15 16.24
C SER A 160 9.75 18.63 16.10
N ASP A 161 10.73 18.95 15.26
CA ASP A 161 10.99 20.33 14.81
C ASP A 161 9.72 20.91 14.16
N MET A 162 9.42 22.17 14.47
CA MET A 162 8.26 22.88 13.89
C MET A 162 8.39 23.03 12.37
N ARG A 163 9.62 23.06 11.84
CA ARG A 163 9.86 23.07 10.40
C ARG A 163 9.31 21.81 9.71
N ASP A 164 9.40 20.64 10.34
CA ASP A 164 8.82 19.39 9.81
C ASP A 164 7.28 19.45 9.79
N VAL A 165 6.69 20.14 10.76
CA VAL A 165 5.23 20.30 10.85
C VAL A 165 4.75 21.27 9.77
N GLU A 166 5.48 22.38 9.57
CA GLU A 166 5.22 23.34 8.52
C GLU A 166 5.32 22.69 7.13
N THR A 167 6.39 21.93 6.86
CA THR A 167 6.54 21.20 5.58
C THR A 167 5.42 20.18 5.37
N TYR A 168 5.02 19.43 6.40
CA TYR A 168 3.93 18.47 6.33
C TYR A 168 2.58 19.11 5.99
N ILE A 169 2.31 20.30 6.54
CA ILE A 169 1.03 20.98 6.31
C ILE A 169 1.04 21.74 4.98
N ASN A 170 2.17 22.35 4.63
CA ASN A 170 2.33 23.00 3.34
C ASN A 170 2.23 21.99 2.17
N LEU A 171 2.62 20.73 2.37
CA LEU A 171 2.35 19.66 1.42
C LEU A 171 0.84 19.51 1.11
N PHE A 172 -0.05 19.73 2.08
CA PHE A 172 -1.50 19.70 1.85
C PHE A 172 -1.99 20.92 1.08
N HIS A 173 -1.46 22.10 1.39
CA HIS A 173 -1.76 23.31 0.64
C HIS A 173 -1.36 23.13 -0.83
N ASP A 174 -0.15 22.63 -1.09
CA ASP A 174 0.31 22.35 -2.45
C ASP A 174 -0.57 21.30 -3.16
N ALA A 175 -1.02 20.26 -2.44
CA ALA A 175 -1.93 19.27 -3.00
C ALA A 175 -3.28 19.89 -3.40
N PHE A 176 -3.85 20.76 -2.57
CA PHE A 176 -5.10 21.46 -2.89
C PHE A 176 -4.93 22.43 -4.07
N ASP A 177 -3.79 23.13 -4.17
CA ASP A 177 -3.50 24.04 -5.27
C ASP A 177 -3.43 23.31 -6.63
N ILE A 178 -2.96 22.06 -6.64
CA ILE A 178 -2.91 21.18 -7.83
C ILE A 178 -4.25 20.40 -7.99
N GLN A 179 -5.28 20.71 -7.21
CA GLN A 179 -6.61 20.07 -7.25
C GLN A 179 -6.59 18.57 -6.93
N TYR A 180 -5.65 18.12 -6.09
CA TYR A 180 -5.66 16.75 -5.56
C TYR A 180 -6.68 16.62 -4.42
N GLY A 181 -7.32 15.45 -4.35
CA GLY A 181 -7.94 15.01 -3.10
C GLY A 181 -6.86 14.68 -2.08
N VAL A 182 -7.05 15.04 -0.81
CA VAL A 182 -6.12 14.67 0.26
C VAL A 182 -6.80 13.65 1.17
N VAL A 183 -6.06 12.62 1.59
CA VAL A 183 -6.48 11.59 2.54
C VAL A 183 -5.38 11.40 3.60
N VAL A 184 -5.72 11.57 4.86
CA VAL A 184 -4.82 11.40 6.01
C VAL A 184 -5.31 10.19 6.79
N ILE A 185 -4.44 9.20 6.95
CA ILE A 185 -4.74 7.98 7.69
C ILE A 185 -4.06 8.06 9.05
N ARG A 186 -4.83 7.86 10.11
CA ARG A 186 -4.36 7.86 11.49
C ARG A 186 -4.73 6.54 12.16
N LEU A 187 -3.76 5.93 12.84
CA LEU A 187 -3.98 4.83 13.77
C LEU A 187 -3.58 5.26 15.18
N LYS A 188 -4.20 4.64 16.19
CA LYS A 188 -3.95 4.92 17.62
C LYS A 188 -2.48 4.71 17.98
N GLU A 189 -1.92 3.57 17.59
CA GLU A 189 -0.54 3.19 17.92
C GLU A 189 0.49 3.93 17.06
N GLY A 190 0.22 4.07 15.75
CA GLY A 190 1.12 4.67 14.78
C GLY A 190 1.07 3.90 13.47
N LEU A 191 1.90 4.29 12.50
CA LEU A 191 1.99 3.62 11.20
C LEU A 191 3.39 3.07 10.89
N ASP A 192 4.42 3.59 11.56
CA ASP A 192 5.82 3.34 11.23
C ASP A 192 6.40 2.22 12.08
N ILE A 193 6.89 1.16 11.44
CA ILE A 193 7.53 0.01 12.07
C ILE A 193 8.98 -0.19 11.61
N SER A 194 9.59 0.83 11.02
CA SER A 194 10.96 0.77 10.50
C SER A 194 11.99 0.34 11.57
N HIS A 195 11.81 0.75 12.83
CA HIS A 195 12.69 0.38 13.95
C HIS A 195 12.64 -1.11 14.30
N LEU A 196 11.60 -1.83 13.90
CA LEU A 196 11.40 -3.26 14.21
C LEU A 196 11.88 -4.19 13.08
N GLN A 197 12.02 -3.68 11.85
CA GLN A 197 12.31 -4.50 10.67
C GLN A 197 13.78 -4.90 10.53
N GLY A 198 14.70 -4.19 11.18
CA GLY A 198 16.13 -4.53 11.17
C GLY A 198 16.45 -5.93 11.73
N GLN A 199 15.53 -6.54 12.49
CA GLN A 199 15.70 -7.88 13.06
C GLN A 199 15.34 -9.03 12.10
N GLU A 200 14.47 -8.80 11.11
CA GLU A 200 13.98 -9.86 10.21
C GLU A 200 14.88 -10.02 8.96
N GLU A 201 15.52 -8.95 8.49
CA GLU A 201 16.42 -8.97 7.33
C GLU A 201 17.69 -9.82 7.58
N LEU A 202 18.19 -9.84 8.82
CA LEU A 202 19.32 -10.67 9.25
C LEU A 202 19.02 -12.18 9.22
N LEU A 203 17.76 -12.57 9.35
CA LEU A 203 17.32 -13.97 9.31
C LEU A 203 17.09 -14.46 7.88
N SER A 204 16.65 -13.57 6.97
CA SER A 204 16.48 -13.88 5.55
C SER A 204 17.81 -14.03 4.79
N SER A 205 18.92 -13.58 5.38
CA SER A 205 20.26 -13.60 4.80
C SER A 205 20.94 -14.99 4.84
N GLN A 206 20.35 -15.97 5.54
CA GLN A 206 20.89 -17.33 5.67
C GLN A 206 20.25 -18.37 4.74
N GLU A 207 19.21 -18.01 3.97
CA GLU A 207 18.72 -18.89 2.91
C GLU A 207 19.59 -18.74 1.67
N LYS A 208 20.51 -19.70 1.47
CA LYS A 208 21.29 -19.86 0.23
C LYS A 208 20.37 -19.76 -1.00
N SER A 209 20.78 -18.93 -1.95
CA SER A 209 20.12 -18.71 -3.23
C SER A 209 19.98 -20.02 -4.05
N PRO A 210 18.78 -20.32 -4.57
CA PRO A 210 18.65 -21.07 -5.80
C PRO A 210 18.70 -20.08 -6.97
N CYS A 211 19.54 -20.41 -7.95
CA CYS A 211 19.66 -19.80 -9.26
C CYS A 211 18.32 -19.27 -9.81
N SER A 212 18.35 -18.06 -10.36
CA SER A 212 17.26 -17.33 -11.00
C SER A 212 16.40 -18.21 -11.90
N LYS A 213 15.21 -18.57 -11.40
CA LYS A 213 14.07 -18.98 -12.23
C LYS A 213 13.02 -17.89 -12.13
N ASP A 214 12.83 -17.17 -13.23
CA ASP A 214 11.82 -16.13 -13.36
C ASP A 214 10.43 -16.69 -13.05
N VAL A 215 9.74 -16.02 -12.13
CA VAL A 215 8.33 -16.27 -11.82
C VAL A 215 7.49 -15.75 -12.99
N VAL A 216 7.12 -16.66 -13.88
CA VAL A 216 6.13 -16.40 -14.93
C VAL A 216 4.78 -16.13 -14.26
N VAL A 217 4.31 -14.88 -14.35
CA VAL A 217 2.97 -14.49 -13.92
C VAL A 217 1.96 -15.02 -14.94
N LYS A 218 1.35 -16.18 -14.67
CA LYS A 218 0.12 -16.60 -15.37
C LYS A 218 -1.03 -15.73 -14.87
N VAL A 219 -1.60 -14.93 -15.77
CA VAL A 219 -2.88 -14.25 -15.58
C VAL A 219 -3.95 -15.14 -16.22
N ASP A 220 -4.76 -15.81 -15.40
CA ASP A 220 -5.90 -16.60 -15.87
C ASP A 220 -6.97 -15.69 -16.46
N TYR A 221 -7.21 -15.84 -17.76
CA TYR A 221 -8.46 -15.43 -18.38
C TYR A 221 -9.42 -16.62 -18.38
N GLY A 222 -10.47 -16.55 -17.57
CA GLY A 222 -11.54 -17.53 -17.60
C GLY A 222 -12.35 -17.41 -18.90
N LYS A 223 -12.24 -18.40 -19.78
CA LYS A 223 -13.28 -18.77 -20.74
C LYS A 223 -13.58 -20.25 -20.56
N LYS A 224 -14.82 -20.56 -20.20
CA LYS A 224 -15.38 -21.92 -20.22
C LYS A 224 -15.68 -22.33 -21.66
N SER A 225 -15.21 -23.50 -22.06
CA SER A 225 -15.96 -24.45 -22.90
C SER A 225 -15.32 -25.83 -22.77
N GLU A 226 -16.16 -26.81 -22.47
CA GLU A 226 -15.88 -28.24 -22.30
C GLU A 226 -15.37 -28.88 -23.60
N THR A 227 -14.55 -29.94 -23.51
CA THR A 227 -14.74 -31.26 -24.17
C THR A 227 -13.62 -32.23 -23.73
N ASP A 228 -14.01 -33.44 -23.35
CA ASP A 228 -13.19 -34.59 -22.93
C ASP A 228 -12.21 -35.12 -23.99
N THR A 229 -11.05 -35.64 -23.57
CA THR A 229 -10.62 -37.02 -23.87
C THR A 229 -9.38 -37.44 -23.06
N SER A 230 -9.35 -38.74 -22.75
CA SER A 230 -8.50 -39.52 -21.84
C SER A 230 -7.23 -40.13 -22.49
N ILE A 231 -6.44 -40.85 -21.65
CA ILE A 231 -5.43 -41.92 -21.96
C ILE A 231 -3.99 -41.38 -22.18
N ALA A 232 -2.88 -41.89 -21.60
CA ALA A 232 -2.57 -43.01 -20.70
C ALA A 232 -1.05 -43.04 -20.34
N PHE A 233 -0.75 -43.52 -19.12
CA PHE A 233 0.30 -44.50 -18.71
C PHE A 233 1.81 -44.31 -19.08
N PHE A 234 2.84 -44.76 -18.35
CA PHE A 234 3.14 -46.02 -17.60
C PHE A 234 4.39 -45.83 -16.66
N PRO A 235 4.89 -46.83 -15.87
CA PRO A 235 5.11 -46.70 -14.41
C PRO A 235 6.47 -47.25 -13.84
N SER A 236 6.52 -47.41 -12.50
CA SER A 236 7.24 -48.46 -11.70
C SER A 236 8.78 -48.34 -11.57
N SER A 237 9.52 -48.79 -10.54
CA SER A 237 9.27 -49.64 -9.34
C SER A 237 10.57 -49.76 -8.49
N SER A 238 10.42 -49.97 -7.17
CA SER A 238 11.13 -50.89 -6.25
C SER A 238 12.66 -50.80 -6.00
N GLU A 239 13.12 -50.62 -4.74
CA GLU A 239 13.66 -51.64 -3.78
C GLU A 239 15.12 -52.10 -4.06
N ARG A 240 16.02 -52.48 -3.14
CA ARG A 240 16.34 -52.26 -1.71
C ARG A 240 17.74 -52.92 -1.50
N THR A 241 18.62 -52.33 -0.67
CA THR A 241 19.69 -52.95 0.19
C THR A 241 20.94 -53.65 -0.41
N PRO A 242 22.03 -53.97 0.36
CA PRO A 242 22.64 -53.31 1.56
C PRO A 242 24.21 -53.32 1.65
N ALA A 243 24.75 -52.62 2.66
CA ALA A 243 25.92 -52.88 3.56
C ALA A 243 27.36 -53.15 3.02
N VAL A 244 28.37 -52.54 3.68
CA VAL A 244 29.46 -53.20 4.45
C VAL A 244 30.40 -52.16 5.10
N HIS A 245 30.88 -52.53 6.30
CA HIS A 245 31.69 -51.82 7.30
C HIS A 245 33.21 -51.74 7.01
N LYS A 246 33.90 -50.84 7.74
CA LYS A 246 35.12 -51.02 8.60
C LYS A 246 36.11 -49.86 8.48
N GLU A 247 36.37 -49.12 9.57
CA GLU A 247 37.48 -49.24 10.56
C GLU A 247 38.83 -48.89 9.91
N GLU A 248 39.81 -48.19 10.48
CA GLU A 248 40.10 -47.33 11.64
C GLU A 248 41.52 -46.78 11.33
N ASP A 249 41.91 -45.59 11.82
CA ASP A 249 43.26 -45.35 12.37
C ASP A 249 43.39 -43.93 12.94
N GLU A 250 43.74 -43.88 14.23
CA GLU A 250 44.10 -42.71 15.04
C GLU A 250 45.55 -42.25 14.80
N ASP A 251 45.82 -40.96 14.96
CA ASP A 251 46.94 -40.53 15.80
C ASP A 251 46.63 -39.17 16.47
N GLY A 252 46.95 -39.08 17.75
CA GLY A 252 46.42 -38.09 18.68
C GLY A 252 47.37 -36.94 19.05
N LYS A 253 46.78 -35.82 19.47
CA LYS A 253 47.32 -34.97 20.55
C LYS A 253 46.22 -34.08 21.16
N THR A 254 45.94 -34.37 22.43
CA THR A 254 44.99 -33.78 23.41
C THR A 254 45.46 -32.41 23.96
N PRO A 255 44.78 -31.77 24.96
CA PRO A 255 43.34 -31.58 25.23
C PRO A 255 43.02 -30.12 25.67
N THR A 256 41.81 -29.60 25.41
CA THR A 256 41.09 -28.77 26.40
C THR A 256 39.60 -28.71 26.05
N GLN A 257 38.74 -29.34 26.87
CA GLN A 257 37.33 -28.97 26.95
C GLN A 257 37.15 -27.98 28.10
N PRO A 258 36.14 -27.11 28.01
CA PRO A 258 35.05 -27.32 28.96
C PRO A 258 33.66 -27.29 28.31
N LEU A 259 32.85 -28.27 28.73
CA LEU A 259 31.40 -28.23 28.93
C LEU A 259 30.59 -27.23 28.06
N LEU A 260 30.14 -27.70 26.89
CA LEU A 260 28.95 -27.13 26.24
C LEU A 260 27.70 -27.78 26.85
N LYS A 261 27.09 -27.07 27.81
CA LYS A 261 25.68 -27.28 28.14
C LYS A 261 24.84 -26.93 26.92
N LYS A 262 24.02 -27.90 26.51
CA LYS A 262 22.94 -27.77 25.54
C LYS A 262 21.89 -26.81 26.09
N ASP A 263 21.99 -25.53 25.76
CA ASP A 263 20.89 -24.58 25.95
C ASP A 263 20.09 -24.46 24.66
N SER A 264 19.02 -25.24 24.62
CA SER A 264 17.85 -24.98 23.81
C SER A 264 17.19 -23.66 24.23
N LYS A 265 16.85 -22.83 23.23
CA LYS A 265 16.04 -21.59 23.23
C LYS A 265 16.85 -20.30 23.07
N SER A 266 16.95 -19.85 21.82
CA SER A 266 17.13 -18.44 21.48
C SER A 266 16.06 -17.61 22.19
N ARG A 267 16.47 -16.91 23.25
CA ARG A 267 15.63 -15.99 24.01
C ARG A 267 15.54 -14.69 23.22
N SER A 268 14.53 -14.56 22.36
CA SER A 268 14.08 -13.25 21.91
C SER A 268 13.73 -12.45 23.16
N SER A 269 14.39 -11.32 23.39
CA SER A 269 13.91 -10.37 24.41
C SER A 269 12.44 -10.08 24.10
N PRO A 270 11.52 -10.20 25.07
CA PRO A 270 10.12 -9.89 24.82
C PRO A 270 10.04 -8.44 24.35
N LEU A 271 9.49 -8.23 23.16
CA LEU A 271 9.23 -6.90 22.63
C LEU A 271 8.43 -6.10 23.67
N ASN A 272 8.69 -4.79 23.74
CA ASN A 272 7.88 -3.93 24.60
C ASN A 272 6.39 -4.03 24.17
N LEU A 273 5.48 -3.93 25.13
CA LEU A 273 4.03 -4.03 24.88
C LEU A 273 3.56 -3.04 23.81
N ALA A 274 4.19 -1.87 23.73
CA ALA A 274 3.91 -0.87 22.70
C ALA A 274 4.30 -1.35 21.29
N ASP A 275 5.46 -1.99 21.13
CA ASP A 275 5.92 -2.50 19.84
C ASP A 275 5.07 -3.69 19.38
N GLN A 276 4.65 -4.54 20.31
CA GLN A 276 3.73 -5.63 20.01
C GLN A 276 2.38 -5.11 19.49
N ARG A 277 1.79 -4.13 20.18
CA ARG A 277 0.53 -3.48 19.75
C ARG A 277 0.67 -2.80 18.39
N LEU A 278 1.82 -2.17 18.13
CA LEU A 278 2.10 -1.52 16.86
C LEU A 278 2.21 -2.54 15.71
N LEU A 279 2.88 -3.67 15.92
CA LEU A 279 2.95 -4.76 14.94
C LEU A 279 1.56 -5.34 14.65
N ASP A 280 0.76 -5.57 15.69
CA ASP A 280 -0.61 -6.07 15.54
C ASP A 280 -1.48 -5.08 14.76
N ALA A 281 -1.40 -3.78 15.09
CA ALA A 281 -2.09 -2.72 14.36
C ALA A 281 -1.60 -2.60 12.91
N SER A 282 -0.31 -2.84 12.65
CA SER A 282 0.26 -2.78 11.29
C SER A 282 -0.32 -3.84 10.35
N SER A 283 -0.71 -5.00 10.90
CA SER A 283 -1.24 -6.14 10.16
C SER A 283 -2.78 -6.22 10.16
N GLN A 284 -3.47 -5.34 10.87
CA GLN A 284 -4.92 -5.44 11.09
C GLN A 284 -5.75 -5.50 9.80
N PHE A 285 -5.37 -4.74 8.77
CA PHE A 285 -6.07 -4.69 7.49
C PHE A 285 -5.75 -5.87 6.55
N GLN A 286 -4.81 -6.73 6.94
CA GLN A 286 -4.57 -7.99 6.25
C GLN A 286 -5.65 -9.03 6.58
N LYS A 287 -6.19 -8.97 7.81
CA LYS A 287 -7.19 -9.90 8.33
C LYS A 287 -8.60 -9.52 7.85
N LYS A 288 -9.55 -10.47 7.89
CA LYS A 288 -10.98 -10.20 7.64
C LYS A 288 -11.54 -9.40 8.82
N GLN A 289 -12.37 -8.40 8.53
CA GLN A 289 -12.88 -7.47 9.55
C GLN A 289 -14.17 -7.96 10.23
N GLY A 290 -14.82 -9.00 9.68
CA GLY A 290 -16.08 -9.53 10.20
C GLY A 290 -17.24 -8.52 10.13
N LYS A 291 -18.26 -8.74 10.97
CA LYS A 291 -19.42 -7.84 11.11
C LYS A 291 -19.04 -6.63 11.95
N SER A 292 -18.64 -5.55 11.28
CA SER A 292 -18.30 -4.27 11.90
C SER A 292 -19.01 -3.11 11.19
N ASN A 293 -18.95 -1.91 11.75
CA ASN A 293 -19.52 -0.71 11.14
C ASN A 293 -18.40 0.20 10.60
N ILE A 294 -18.63 0.81 9.45
CA ILE A 294 -17.81 1.87 8.88
C ILE A 294 -18.60 3.17 9.04
N ASP A 295 -18.14 4.01 9.96
CA ASP A 295 -18.78 5.28 10.29
C ASP A 295 -18.22 6.40 9.42
N VAL A 296 -19.11 7.06 8.66
CA VAL A 296 -18.76 8.11 7.74
C VAL A 296 -19.36 9.42 8.24
N TRP A 297 -18.50 10.38 8.55
CA TRP A 297 -18.91 11.70 9.04
C TRP A 297 -18.92 12.69 7.89
N TRP A 298 -20.06 12.83 7.21
CA TRP A 298 -20.23 13.77 6.12
C TRP A 298 -20.70 15.14 6.65
N LEU A 299 -19.73 15.95 7.05
CA LEU A 299 -19.97 17.25 7.69
C LEU A 299 -19.93 18.43 6.71
N PHE A 300 -19.28 18.26 5.55
CA PHE A 300 -19.09 19.27 4.52
C PHE A 300 -19.22 18.64 3.13
N ASP A 301 -19.66 19.41 2.14
CA ASP A 301 -19.79 18.92 0.77
C ASP A 301 -18.42 18.84 0.06
N ASP A 302 -17.69 17.75 0.34
CA ASP A 302 -16.28 17.55 -0.07
C ASP A 302 -16.12 16.76 -1.38
N GLY A 303 -17.05 16.93 -2.34
CA GLY A 303 -16.90 16.35 -3.69
C GLY A 303 -17.05 14.82 -3.78
N GLY A 304 -17.63 14.19 -2.75
CA GLY A 304 -18.09 12.79 -2.79
C GLY A 304 -17.03 11.70 -2.59
N LEU A 305 -15.73 12.04 -2.52
CA LEU A 305 -14.66 11.07 -2.24
C LEU A 305 -14.86 10.39 -0.87
N THR A 306 -15.36 11.14 0.10
CA THR A 306 -15.70 10.68 1.46
C THR A 306 -16.75 9.58 1.49
N LEU A 307 -17.69 9.56 0.55
CA LEU A 307 -18.69 8.50 0.38
C LEU A 307 -18.19 7.36 -0.52
N LEU A 308 -17.37 7.70 -1.53
CA LEU A 308 -16.83 6.74 -2.48
C LEU A 308 -15.85 5.75 -1.82
N ILE A 309 -14.97 6.22 -0.93
CA ILE A 309 -13.97 5.36 -0.28
C ILE A 309 -14.63 4.22 0.52
N PRO A 310 -15.56 4.47 1.47
CA PRO A 310 -16.28 3.42 2.20
C PRO A 310 -17.00 2.43 1.30
N TYR A 311 -17.65 2.92 0.23
CA TYR A 311 -18.28 2.06 -0.77
C TYR A 311 -17.26 1.12 -1.43
N LEU A 312 -16.13 1.65 -1.92
CA LEU A 312 -15.09 0.85 -2.56
C LEU A 312 -14.48 -0.19 -1.61
N ILE A 313 -14.33 0.14 -0.32
CA ILE A 313 -13.85 -0.78 0.71
C ILE A 313 -14.82 -1.94 0.90
N THR A 314 -16.12 -1.66 1.08
CA THR A 314 -17.16 -2.68 1.33
C THR A 314 -17.37 -3.64 0.15
N THR A 315 -17.03 -3.24 -1.09
CA THR A 315 -17.01 -4.17 -2.23
C THR A 315 -15.98 -5.29 -2.11
N LYS A 316 -15.00 -5.19 -1.20
CA LYS A 316 -13.92 -6.17 -1.06
C LYS A 316 -14.28 -7.28 -0.08
N LYS A 317 -13.79 -8.49 -0.38
CA LYS A 317 -14.02 -9.71 0.40
C LYS A 317 -13.72 -9.58 1.91
N LYS A 318 -12.75 -8.75 2.31
CA LYS A 318 -12.36 -8.56 3.72
C LYS A 318 -13.36 -7.70 4.53
N TRP A 319 -14.16 -6.89 3.82
CA TRP A 319 -15.04 -5.86 4.39
C TRP A 319 -16.50 -6.05 3.95
N LYS A 320 -16.83 -7.14 3.25
CA LYS A 320 -18.16 -7.41 2.70
C LYS A 320 -19.26 -7.46 3.78
N GLU A 321 -18.89 -7.87 4.99
CA GLU A 321 -19.80 -7.96 6.14
C GLU A 321 -19.92 -6.65 6.91
N CYS A 322 -19.13 -5.63 6.53
CA CYS A 322 -19.17 -4.34 7.20
C CYS A 322 -20.35 -3.50 6.69
N LYS A 323 -21.01 -2.79 7.61
CA LYS A 323 -22.14 -1.91 7.30
C LYS A 323 -21.71 -0.46 7.35
N ILE A 324 -22.17 0.36 6.41
CA ILE A 324 -21.89 1.80 6.41
C ILE A 324 -22.93 2.51 7.28
N ARG A 325 -22.50 3.37 8.21
CA ARG A 325 -23.36 4.33 8.94
C ARG A 325 -22.94 5.73 8.57
N VAL A 326 -23.89 6.60 8.23
CA VAL A 326 -23.58 7.97 7.79
C VAL A 326 -24.04 8.96 8.84
N PHE A 327 -23.12 9.78 9.34
CA PHE A 327 -23.36 10.86 10.29
C PHE A 327 -23.29 12.18 9.54
N ILE A 328 -24.29 13.03 9.71
CA ILE A 328 -24.43 14.26 8.93
C ILE A 328 -24.68 15.43 9.86
N GLY A 329 -24.09 16.58 9.55
CA GLY A 329 -24.38 17.82 10.26
C GLY A 329 -25.67 18.45 9.78
N GLY A 330 -26.59 18.77 10.69
CA GLY A 330 -27.88 19.36 10.34
C GLY A 330 -28.40 20.33 11.39
N LYS A 331 -29.51 20.98 11.07
CA LYS A 331 -30.26 21.77 12.06
C LYS A 331 -31.31 20.88 12.72
N ILE A 332 -31.52 21.03 14.02
CA ILE A 332 -32.49 20.22 14.78
C ILE A 332 -33.91 20.30 14.17
N ASN A 333 -34.29 21.46 13.61
CA ASN A 333 -35.60 21.68 13.00
C ASN A 333 -35.79 21.02 11.62
N ARG A 334 -34.75 20.44 11.02
CA ARG A 334 -34.78 19.87 9.66
C ARG A 334 -34.23 18.44 9.57
N ILE A 335 -34.07 17.76 10.70
CA ILE A 335 -33.52 16.38 10.79
C ILE A 335 -34.13 15.44 9.75
N ASP A 336 -35.47 15.37 9.67
CA ASP A 336 -36.14 14.45 8.74
C ASP A 336 -35.99 14.83 7.26
N HIS A 337 -35.83 16.12 6.97
CA HIS A 337 -35.59 16.59 5.61
C HIS A 337 -34.16 16.23 5.19
N ASP A 338 -33.16 16.56 6.02
CA ASP A 338 -31.74 16.33 5.75
C ASP A 338 -31.46 14.82 5.64
N ARG A 339 -32.06 14.00 6.52
CA ARG A 339 -31.99 12.54 6.45
C ARG A 339 -32.55 11.97 5.14
N ARG A 340 -33.70 12.46 4.67
CA ARG A 340 -34.31 12.01 3.41
C ARG A 340 -33.51 12.47 2.19
N ALA A 341 -32.99 13.70 2.20
CA ALA A 341 -32.12 14.21 1.15
C ALA A 341 -30.84 13.35 1.03
N MET A 342 -30.24 13.03 2.18
CA MET A 342 -29.09 12.13 2.28
C MET A 342 -29.38 10.74 1.72
N ALA A 343 -30.47 10.12 2.16
CA ALA A 343 -30.88 8.80 1.69
C ALA A 343 -31.09 8.78 0.17
N THR A 344 -31.70 9.85 -0.38
CA THR A 344 -31.89 10.02 -1.82
C THR A 344 -30.57 10.12 -2.56
N LEU A 345 -29.58 10.84 -2.00
CA LEU A 345 -28.25 10.97 -2.59
C LEU A 345 -27.51 9.62 -2.58
N LEU A 346 -27.48 8.90 -1.46
CA LEU A 346 -26.85 7.59 -1.34
C LEU A 346 -27.47 6.56 -2.29
N SER A 347 -28.81 6.61 -2.44
CA SER A 347 -29.54 5.79 -3.42
C SER A 347 -29.10 6.07 -4.86
N LYS A 348 -28.92 7.35 -5.24
CA LYS A 348 -28.39 7.73 -6.56
C LYS A 348 -26.99 7.16 -6.82
N PHE A 349 -26.15 7.08 -5.78
CA PHE A 349 -24.82 6.47 -5.86
C PHE A 349 -24.82 4.95 -5.71
N ARG A 350 -25.97 4.31 -5.45
CA ARG A 350 -26.12 2.88 -5.16
C ARG A 350 -25.23 2.42 -4.00
N ILE A 351 -25.13 3.26 -2.96
CA ILE A 351 -24.40 2.95 -1.75
C ILE A 351 -25.40 2.44 -0.72
N ASP A 352 -25.27 1.17 -0.36
CA ASP A 352 -26.04 0.58 0.73
C ASP A 352 -25.52 1.11 2.07
N PHE A 353 -26.44 1.55 2.92
CA PHE A 353 -26.15 2.01 4.27
C PHE A 353 -27.09 1.34 5.28
N SER A 354 -26.64 1.28 6.53
CA SER A 354 -27.41 0.70 7.63
C SER A 354 -28.24 1.75 8.37
N ASP A 355 -27.68 2.95 8.56
CA ASP A 355 -28.37 4.05 9.24
C ASP A 355 -27.79 5.42 8.82
N ILE A 356 -28.62 6.47 8.95
CA ILE A 356 -28.26 7.87 8.76
C ILE A 356 -28.61 8.64 10.04
N MET A 357 -27.59 9.16 10.72
CA MET A 357 -27.72 9.96 11.94
C MET A 357 -27.49 11.45 11.65
N VAL A 358 -28.46 12.29 12.01
CA VAL A 358 -28.35 13.75 11.86
C VAL A 358 -27.99 14.36 13.21
N LEU A 359 -26.85 15.04 13.26
CA LEU A 359 -26.33 15.69 14.46
C LEU A 359 -26.75 17.16 14.43
N GLY A 360 -27.60 17.55 15.39
CA GLY A 360 -28.14 18.90 15.51
C GLY A 360 -27.28 19.87 16.35
N ASP A 361 -26.25 19.36 17.02
CA ASP A 361 -25.49 20.04 18.08
C ASP A 361 -24.05 20.40 17.68
N ILE A 362 -23.66 20.21 16.42
CA ILE A 362 -22.28 20.43 15.94
C ILE A 362 -21.80 21.87 16.18
N ASN A 363 -22.70 22.84 16.11
CA ASN A 363 -22.39 24.26 16.32
C ASN A 363 -22.59 24.73 17.76
N THR A 364 -22.88 23.82 18.70
CA THR A 364 -23.01 24.17 20.12
C THR A 364 -21.64 24.35 20.76
N LYS A 365 -21.59 25.16 21.83
CA LYS A 365 -20.32 25.43 22.52
C LYS A 365 -19.72 24.11 23.04
N PRO A 366 -18.40 23.91 22.89
CA PRO A 366 -17.74 22.71 23.41
C PRO A 366 -17.88 22.62 24.93
N LYS A 367 -17.97 21.39 25.45
CA LYS A 367 -18.03 21.14 26.91
C LYS A 367 -16.78 21.69 27.60
N LYS A 368 -16.96 22.33 28.76
CA LYS A 368 -15.88 23.00 29.52
C LYS A 368 -14.70 22.07 29.88
N GLU A 369 -14.97 20.79 30.08
CA GLU A 369 -13.97 19.75 30.36
C GLU A 369 -12.96 19.58 29.20
N ASN A 370 -13.41 19.72 27.95
CA ASN A 370 -12.56 19.58 26.76
C ASN A 370 -11.71 20.83 26.49
N THR A 371 -12.13 22.00 27.00
CA THR A 371 -11.35 23.24 26.92
C THR A 371 -10.25 23.33 28.00
N VAL A 372 -10.44 22.66 29.15
CA VAL A 372 -9.52 22.72 30.29
C VAL A 372 -8.39 21.67 30.20
N ASN A 373 -8.60 20.56 29.46
CA ASN A 373 -7.54 19.60 29.11
C ASN A 373 -6.56 20.17 28.05
N GLY A 374 -5.93 21.31 28.37
CA GLY A 374 -4.56 21.70 27.98
C GLY A 374 -4.14 21.68 26.51
N GLY A 375 -5.06 21.70 25.54
CA GLY A 375 -4.68 21.59 24.13
C GLY A 375 -5.47 22.44 23.13
N VAL A 376 -6.68 22.86 23.47
CA VAL A 376 -7.61 23.40 22.45
C VAL A 376 -7.64 24.94 22.42
N SER A 377 -7.31 25.63 23.52
CA SER A 377 -7.75 27.03 23.67
C SER A 377 -6.82 28.12 23.14
N SER A 378 -5.52 27.87 22.89
CA SER A 378 -4.59 28.96 22.53
C SER A 378 -3.79 28.71 21.25
N SER A 379 -3.22 27.51 21.08
CA SER A 379 -2.39 27.19 19.91
C SER A 379 -3.19 26.68 18.71
N ILE A 380 -4.31 26.01 18.97
CA ILE A 380 -5.12 25.33 17.94
C ILE A 380 -6.21 26.24 17.37
N THR A 381 -6.80 27.14 18.15
CA THR A 381 -7.82 28.10 17.70
C THR A 381 -7.28 29.10 16.67
N ALA A 382 -6.06 29.60 16.85
CA ALA A 382 -5.41 30.48 15.86
C ALA A 382 -5.05 29.73 14.55
N TRP A 383 -4.73 28.44 14.64
CA TRP A 383 -4.36 27.59 13.51
C TRP A 383 -5.58 27.03 12.75
N MET A 384 -6.61 26.58 13.47
CA MET A 384 -7.88 26.07 12.92
C MET A 384 -8.72 27.16 12.26
N LEU A 385 -8.63 28.43 12.71
CA LEU A 385 -9.32 29.54 12.03
C LEU A 385 -8.72 29.89 10.66
N ARG A 386 -7.43 29.60 10.41
CA ARG A 386 -6.79 29.83 9.10
C ARG A 386 -6.96 28.65 8.14
N CYS A 387 -7.06 27.42 8.65
CA CYS A 387 -7.16 26.22 7.83
C CYS A 387 -8.56 25.61 7.86
N LYS A 388 -9.51 26.24 7.14
CA LYS A 388 -10.87 25.68 6.93
C LYS A 388 -10.87 24.27 6.28
N TYR A 389 -9.79 23.87 5.62
CA TYR A 389 -9.69 22.61 4.85
C TYR A 389 -9.08 21.42 5.61
N ILE A 390 -8.40 21.66 6.75
CA ILE A 390 -7.66 20.60 7.48
C ILE A 390 -8.56 19.81 8.45
N LEU A 391 -9.69 20.39 8.87
CA LEU A 391 -10.58 19.76 9.85
C LEU A 391 -11.29 18.50 9.32
N ILE A 392 -11.47 18.41 8.00
CA ILE A 392 -12.19 17.32 7.31
C ILE A 392 -11.42 15.99 7.33
N LEU A 393 -10.10 16.03 7.52
CA LEU A 393 -9.20 14.90 7.29
C LEU A 393 -8.93 14.00 8.49
N LEU A 394 -9.38 14.40 9.69
CA LEU A 394 -9.04 13.74 10.95
C LEU A 394 -10.01 12.61 11.38
N TYR A 395 -11.10 12.35 10.65
CA TYR A 395 -12.24 11.59 11.19
C TYR A 395 -12.70 10.32 10.43
N ILE A 396 -11.94 9.78 9.47
CA ILE A 396 -12.39 8.59 8.72
C ILE A 396 -12.05 7.22 9.39
N LEU A 397 -11.21 7.15 10.45
CA LEU A 397 -10.75 5.84 10.98
C LEU A 397 -10.62 5.73 12.51
N ASN A 398 -11.44 6.41 13.30
CA ASN A 398 -11.46 6.19 14.76
C ASN A 398 -12.45 5.10 15.24
N SER A 399 -13.20 4.42 14.37
CA SER A 399 -14.24 3.45 14.79
C SER A 399 -13.89 1.95 14.63
N VAL A 400 -12.63 1.52 14.77
CA VAL A 400 -12.31 0.07 14.77
C VAL A 400 -11.79 -0.45 16.12
N SER A 401 -11.62 0.38 17.15
CA SER A 401 -11.01 -0.14 18.40
C SER A 401 -11.34 0.57 19.70
N ASP A 402 -12.45 1.28 19.83
CA ASP A 402 -12.89 1.78 21.15
C ASP A 402 -14.39 1.50 21.33
N PHE A 403 -14.67 0.29 21.81
CA PHE A 403 -15.77 -0.04 22.72
C PHE A 403 -15.17 -0.78 23.91
#